data_AF-A0A378I7T5-F1
#
_entry.id   AF-A0A378I7T5-F1
#
_cell.length_a   1.000
_cell.length_b   1.000
_cell.length_c   1.000
_cell.angle_alpha   90.00
_cell.angle_beta   90.00
_cell.angle_gamma   90.00
#
_symmetry.space_group_name_H-M   'P 1'
#
loop_
_entity.id
_entity.type
_entity.pdbx_description
1 polymer ?
#
loop_
_entity_poly.entity_id
_entity_poly.type
_entity_poly.pdbx_seq_one_letter_code
_entity_poly.pdbx_strand_id
1 'polypeptide(L)'
;MSVKEHKQAKGLKSQNLRDHMSEAELIFTALAELSTRQIAEATNATGMTENQKASKQGGSIAKKARLELEEKTGKKVVSKDNFLPNKNKKTLPSKK
;
A
#
# COMPACT_ATOMS: atom_id res chain seq x y z
N MET A 1 -7.30 5.33 -4.63
CA MET A 1 -7.21 3.89 -4.86
C MET A 1 -7.87 3.19 -3.69
N SER A 2 -8.89 2.40 -3.95
CA SER A 2 -9.56 1.53 -3.00
C SER A 2 -8.79 0.21 -2.85
N VAL A 3 -9.09 -0.56 -1.80
CA VAL A 3 -8.53 -1.91 -1.59
C VAL A 3 -8.85 -2.83 -2.78
N LYS A 4 -10.04 -2.69 -3.38
CA LYS A 4 -10.45 -3.50 -4.54
C LYS A 4 -9.57 -3.22 -5.76
N GLU A 5 -9.31 -1.96 -6.05
CA GLU A 5 -8.43 -1.55 -7.15
C GLU A 5 -6.99 -2.03 -6.91
N HIS A 6 -6.51 -1.98 -5.66
CA HIS A 6 -5.16 -2.47 -5.32
C HIS A 6 -5.05 -3.99 -5.49
N LYS A 7 -6.05 -4.74 -5.03
CA LYS A 7 -6.13 -6.19 -5.28
C LYS A 7 -6.17 -6.51 -6.77
N GLN A 8 -6.91 -5.74 -7.57
CA GLN A 8 -6.95 -5.90 -9.02
C GLN A 8 -5.59 -5.61 -9.67
N ALA A 9 -4.90 -4.55 -9.26
CA ALA A 9 -3.55 -4.23 -9.74
C ALA A 9 -2.55 -5.36 -9.44
N LYS A 10 -2.75 -6.08 -8.33
CA LYS A 10 -1.96 -7.25 -7.91
C LYS A 10 -2.44 -8.59 -8.48
N GLY A 11 -3.58 -8.62 -9.18
CA GLY A 11 -4.19 -9.86 -9.68
C GLY A 11 -4.77 -10.77 -8.59
N LEU A 12 -5.09 -10.22 -7.41
CA LEU A 12 -5.65 -10.96 -6.28
C LEU A 12 -7.17 -11.01 -6.37
N LYS A 13 -7.74 -12.17 -6.02
CA LYS A 13 -9.19 -12.38 -5.92
C LYS A 13 -9.61 -12.38 -4.45
N SER A 14 -9.23 -13.44 -3.74
CA SER A 14 -9.58 -13.66 -2.33
C SER A 14 -8.40 -13.49 -1.37
N GLN A 15 -7.17 -13.38 -1.89
CA GLN A 15 -5.97 -13.29 -1.07
C GLN A 15 -5.93 -12.00 -0.24
N ASN A 16 -5.24 -12.08 0.90
CA ASN A 16 -4.91 -10.93 1.72
C ASN A 16 -3.97 -10.00 0.96
N LEU A 17 -4.30 -8.72 0.89
CA LEU A 17 -3.49 -7.76 0.14
C LEU A 17 -2.11 -7.58 0.78
N ARG A 18 -2.04 -7.53 2.12
CA ARG A 18 -0.82 -7.23 2.87
C ARG A 18 0.30 -8.24 2.63
N ASP A 19 -0.05 -9.52 2.51
CA ASP A 19 0.91 -10.60 2.22
C ASP A 19 1.52 -10.51 0.81
N HIS A 20 0.90 -9.68 -0.05
CA HIS A 20 1.22 -9.49 -1.45
C HIS A 20 1.71 -8.07 -1.77
N MET A 21 1.83 -7.20 -0.76
CA MET A 21 2.42 -5.87 -0.89
C MET A 21 3.94 -5.97 -0.87
N SER A 22 4.61 -5.23 -1.76
CA SER A 22 6.05 -5.03 -1.73
C SER A 22 6.46 -4.27 -0.46
N GLU A 23 7.77 -4.26 -0.19
CA GLU A 23 8.34 -3.47 0.91
C GLU A 23 7.95 -1.99 0.82
N ALA A 24 8.04 -1.39 -0.37
CA ALA A 24 7.66 0.00 -0.57
C ALA A 24 6.18 0.23 -0.25
N GLU A 25 5.28 -0.64 -0.71
CA GLU A 25 3.85 -0.54 -0.39
C GLU A 25 3.59 -0.64 1.11
N LEU A 26 4.26 -1.56 1.81
CA LEU A 26 4.15 -1.69 3.27
C LEU A 26 4.63 -0.43 3.99
N ILE A 27 5.75 0.15 3.57
CA ILE A 27 6.29 1.39 4.14
C ILE A 27 5.31 2.56 3.94
N PHE A 28 4.76 2.73 2.73
CA PHE A 28 3.80 3.81 2.47
C PHE A 28 2.47 3.62 3.20
N THR A 29 2.02 2.38 3.36
CA THR A 29 0.86 2.05 4.21
C THR A 29 1.14 2.41 5.66
N ALA A 30 2.29 2.00 6.21
CA ALA A 30 2.69 2.33 7.58
C ALA A 30 2.82 3.85 7.79
N LEU A 31 3.35 4.58 6.80
CA LEU A 31 3.42 6.04 6.83
C LEU A 31 2.02 6.68 6.91
N ALA A 32 1.06 6.17 6.14
CA ALA A 32 -0.33 6.66 6.19
C ALA A 32 -0.98 6.39 7.56
N GLU A 33 -0.78 5.18 8.10
CA GLU A 33 -1.30 4.77 9.42
C GLU A 33 -0.69 5.61 10.54
N LEU A 34 0.64 5.75 10.56
CA LEU A 34 1.37 6.57 11.53
C LEU A 34 0.90 8.03 11.47
N SER A 35 0.87 8.61 10.26
CA SER A 35 0.46 10.01 10.07
C SER A 35 -0.97 10.24 10.53
N THR A 36 -1.89 9.33 10.21
CA THR A 36 -3.29 9.40 10.64
C THR A 36 -3.39 9.40 12.16
N ARG A 37 -2.69 8.46 12.83
CA ARG A 37 -2.69 8.34 14.29
C ARG A 37 -2.15 9.60 14.95
N GLN A 38 -1.00 10.09 14.50
CA GLN A 38 -0.36 11.29 15.06
C GLN A 38 -1.23 12.53 14.92
N ILE A 39 -1.93 12.67 13.78
CA ILE A 39 -2.87 13.78 13.56
C ILE A 39 -4.09 13.65 14.47
N ALA A 40 -4.66 12.44 14.59
CA ALA A 40 -5.80 12.20 15.46
C ALA A 40 -5.45 12.53 16.93
N GLU A 41 -4.28 12.10 17.40
CA GLU A 41 -3.77 12.42 18.74
C GLU A 41 -3.54 13.93 18.92
N ALA A 42 -2.85 14.59 17.99
CA ALA A 42 -2.56 16.03 18.09
C ALA A 42 -3.83 16.91 18.07
N THR A 43 -4.90 16.44 17.43
CA THR A 43 -6.17 17.16 17.32
C THR A 43 -7.22 16.72 18.34
N ASN A 44 -6.88 15.76 19.21
CA ASN A 44 -7.83 15.11 20.13
C ASN A 44 -9.09 14.61 19.42
N ALA A 45 -8.92 14.00 18.24
CA ALA A 45 -10.03 13.45 17.46
C ALA A 45 -10.64 12.24 18.18
N THR A 46 -11.88 12.37 18.65
CA THR A 46 -12.59 11.32 19.40
C THR A 46 -13.77 10.76 18.62
N GLY A 47 -14.42 11.58 17.79
CA GLY A 47 -15.57 11.20 16.99
C GLY A 47 -15.23 10.65 15.60
N MET A 48 -16.21 10.01 14.96
CA MET A 48 -16.08 9.50 13.59
C MET A 48 -15.72 10.60 12.59
N THR A 49 -16.37 11.76 12.68
CA THR A 49 -16.13 12.90 11.77
C THR A 49 -14.69 13.42 11.86
N GLU A 50 -14.15 13.52 13.07
CA GLU A 50 -12.80 14.01 13.33
C GLU A 50 -11.75 13.01 12.86
N ASN A 51 -11.96 11.73 13.20
CA ASN A 51 -11.09 10.64 12.74
C ASN A 51 -11.10 10.48 11.22
N GLN A 52 -12.24 10.75 10.55
CA GLN A 52 -12.30 10.79 9.10
C GLN A 52 -11.45 11.92 8.52
N LYS A 53 -11.43 13.11 9.15
CA LYS A 53 -10.58 14.23 8.74
C LYS A 53 -9.10 13.87 8.93
N ALA A 54 -8.73 13.33 10.10
CA ALA A 54 -7.37 12.87 10.38
C ALA A 54 -6.90 11.80 9.36
N SER A 55 -7.76 10.84 9.03
CA SER A 55 -7.48 9.79 8.03
C SER A 55 -7.23 10.37 6.63
N LYS A 56 -8.02 11.36 6.21
CA LYS A 56 -7.81 12.06 4.92
C LYS A 56 -6.48 12.80 4.91
N GLN A 57 -6.11 13.45 6.00
CA GLN A 57 -4.85 14.18 6.11
C GLN A 57 -3.64 13.24 6.14
N GLY A 58 -3.67 12.18 6.96
CA GLY A 58 -2.61 11.17 7.03
C GLY A 58 -2.40 10.44 5.69
N GLY A 59 -3.49 10.05 5.03
CA GLY A 59 -3.43 9.48 3.68
C GLY A 59 -2.88 10.46 2.62
N SER A 60 -3.15 11.76 2.76
CA SER A 60 -2.60 12.80 1.87
C SER A 60 -1.09 12.95 2.02
N ILE A 61 -0.56 12.88 3.25
CA ILE A 61 0.88 12.92 3.53
C ILE A 61 1.58 11.74 2.84
N ALA A 62 1.09 10.52 3.05
CA ALA A 62 1.66 9.33 2.40
C ALA A 62 1.55 9.40 0.87
N LYS A 63 0.45 9.93 0.34
CA LYS A 63 0.28 10.14 -1.11
C LYS A 63 1.34 11.10 -1.67
N LYS A 64 1.61 12.22 -1.00
CA LYS A 64 2.61 13.20 -1.43
C LYS A 64 4.00 12.58 -1.45
N ALA A 65 4.39 11.95 -0.34
CA ALA A 65 5.68 11.26 -0.25
C ALA A 65 5.85 10.17 -1.33
N ARG A 66 4.78 9.41 -1.60
CA ARG A 66 4.77 8.40 -2.67
C ARG A 66 5.02 9.04 -4.03
N LEU A 67 4.26 10.10 -4.36
CA LEU A 67 4.39 10.77 -5.65
C LEU A 67 5.78 11.37 -5.85
N GLU A 68 6.34 12.01 -4.82
CA GLU A 68 7.68 12.57 -4.87
C GLU A 68 8.76 11.49 -5.07
N LEU A 69 8.63 10.33 -4.40
CA LEU A 69 9.53 9.20 -4.64
C LEU A 69 9.39 8.65 -6.06
N GLU A 70 8.15 8.46 -6.54
CA GLU A 70 7.89 7.96 -7.91
C GLU A 70 8.44 8.91 -8.97
N GLU A 71 8.35 10.23 -8.75
CA GLU A 71 8.90 11.25 -9.63
C GLU A 71 10.42 11.20 -9.68
N LYS A 72 11.09 11.14 -8.52
CA LYS A 72 12.56 11.10 -8.44
C LYS A 72 13.16 9.79 -8.96
N THR A 73 12.45 8.67 -8.81
CA THR A 73 12.97 7.33 -9.16
C THR A 73 12.49 6.82 -10.51
N GLY A 74 11.42 7.39 -11.07
CA GLY A 74 10.75 6.89 -12.28
C GLY A 74 10.04 5.54 -12.08
N LYS A 75 10.01 4.99 -10.87
CA LYS A 75 9.43 3.67 -10.55
C LYS A 75 8.13 3.84 -9.78
N LYS A 76 7.10 3.06 -10.13
CA LYS A 76 5.84 3.03 -9.39
C LYS A 76 6.00 2.24 -8.09
N VAL A 77 5.43 2.76 -7.00
CA VAL A 77 5.39 2.07 -5.70
C VAL A 77 4.39 0.92 -5.75
N VAL A 78 3.21 1.14 -6.34
CA VAL A 78 2.24 0.06 -6.56
C VAL A 78 2.55 -0.61 -7.89
N SER A 79 2.97 -1.86 -7.84
CA SER A 79 3.28 -2.67 -9.01
C SER A 79 2.63 -4.06 -8.91
N LYS A 80 2.76 -4.85 -9.99
CA LYS A 80 2.36 -6.27 -10.01
C LYS A 80 3.32 -7.17 -9.22
N ASP A 81 4.43 -6.64 -8.74
CA ASP A 81 5.42 -7.41 -7.98
C ASP A 81 4.79 -7.92 -6.69
N ASN A 82 5.12 -9.14 -6.29
CA ASN A 82 4.56 -9.75 -5.10
C ASN A 82 5.69 -10.09 -4.13
N PHE A 83 5.45 -9.85 -2.83
CA PHE A 83 6.38 -10.22 -1.77
C PHE A 83 6.49 -11.75 -1.63
N LEU A 84 5.37 -12.46 -1.70
CA LEU A 84 5.37 -13.92 -1.74
C LEU A 84 5.68 -14.42 -3.16
N PRO A 85 6.68 -15.32 -3.32
CA PRO A 85 6.93 -15.95 -4.61
C PRO A 85 5.72 -16.78 -5.02
N ASN A 86 5.32 -16.67 -6.28
CA ASN A 86 4.24 -17.48 -6.82
C ASN A 86 4.68 -18.96 -6.76
N LYS A 87 4.08 -19.75 -5.86
CA LYS A 87 4.41 -21.17 -5.64
C LYS A 87 4.30 -22.05 -6.91
N ASN A 88 3.73 -21.51 -7.99
CA ASN A 88 3.53 -22.18 -9.27
C ASN A 88 4.66 -22.02 -10.29
N LYS A 89 5.80 -21.38 -9.98
CA LYS A 89 7.00 -21.47 -10.83
C LYS A 89 7.76 -22.78 -10.57
N LYS A 90 7.12 -23.94 -10.77
CA LYS A 90 7.87 -25.16 -11.14
C LYS A 90 8.20 -25.03 -12.63
N THR A 91 9.39 -24.52 -12.93
CA THR A 91 9.99 -24.70 -14.26
C THR A 91 10.16 -26.20 -14.47
N LEU A 92 9.26 -26.83 -15.24
CA LEU A 92 9.47 -28.17 -15.75
C LEU A 92 10.74 -28.14 -16.62
N PRO A 93 11.75 -29.00 -16.38
CA PRO A 93 12.91 -29.06 -17.25
C PRO A 93 12.45 -29.45 -18.65
N SER A 94 12.92 -28.71 -19.67
CA SER A 94 12.70 -29.08 -21.07
C SER A 94 13.25 -30.49 -21.29
N LYS A 95 12.40 -31.43 -21.70
CA LYS A 95 12.87 -32.73 -22.18
C LYS A 95 13.73 -32.48 -23.42
N LYS A 96 14.99 -32.91 -23.35
CA LYS A 96 15.84 -33.15 -24.53
C LYS A 96 15.32 -34.35 -25.31
#